data_AF-A0A849ANI0-F1
#
_entry.id   AF-A0A849ANI0-F1
#
_cell.length_a   1.000
_cell.length_b   1.000
_cell.length_c   1.000
_cell.angle_alpha   90.00
_cell.angle_beta   90.00
_cell.angle_gamma   90.00
#
_symmetry.space_group_name_H-M   'P 1'
#
loop_
_entity.id
_entity.type
_entity.pdbx_description
1 polymer ?
#
loop_
_entity_poly.entity_id
_entity_poly.type
_entity_poly.pdbx_seq_one_letter_code
_entity_poly.pdbx_strand_id
1 'polypeptide(L)'
;MSQLRIGSYLPGQTTSPENTAIRAARADERGYFDLQAVHDDPHGPDPWVAATQMLAVTAGSVVLVDDVVLTDPESAQVRAWVRAAATAAAYGAGRLQVGLRPAPGTAPDDAARWALDVRDAVREHWVREPATGFLERAVPATVDVDFSAVGDDAAGLAAGVALGAWGTSTRDRDAASIASSVAGLVERARAVGVDPATVRRRLGVVGVFSSSSEGFLHGPPRQWVAELLALVREFDFDTVVVDPAATDRYSAMPFIAQVAPALRAATRWSRRAGVAPPVIERAGSWGDAGGLPVAERPGAPAIAPQRFVPMGEQNARWLRSLHEHLREALADIRATVAAVIAGEVAPERARASVNEAARVVGRGDLAHECVLFSRELEGHHGSEDTQMFPMLRAVEPAVAPGTERLAAEHHVIAEALEHLDRLLVRLMHDESDDAVLGEIADFAAVFEQQLNSHLAYEEDQLSDAMRLVEQVL
;
A
#
# COMPACT_ATOMS: atom_id res chain seq x y z
N MET A 1 -11.49 -7.30 -2.33
CA MET A 1 -10.06 -7.61 -2.56
C MET A 1 -9.36 -7.88 -1.22
N SER A 2 -8.36 -8.76 -1.18
CA SER A 2 -7.45 -9.00 -0.03
C SER A 2 -6.49 -7.82 0.19
N GLN A 3 -5.85 -7.69 1.38
CA GLN A 3 -5.05 -6.52 1.78
C GLN A 3 -4.00 -6.18 0.72
N LEU A 4 -3.84 -4.92 0.32
CA LEU A 4 -2.76 -4.55 -0.60
C LEU A 4 -1.44 -5.02 0.03
N ARG A 5 -0.77 -5.91 -0.68
CA ARG A 5 0.51 -6.47 -0.24
C ARG A 5 1.63 -5.57 -0.72
N ILE A 6 2.51 -5.16 0.17
CA ILE A 6 3.69 -4.39 -0.17
C ILE A 6 4.91 -5.29 -0.07
N GLY A 7 5.76 -5.27 -1.09
CA GLY A 7 7.01 -6.01 -1.12
C GLY A 7 8.19 -5.23 -1.64
N SER A 8 9.35 -5.87 -1.60
CA SER A 8 10.60 -5.36 -2.18
C SER A 8 11.39 -6.48 -2.84
N TYR A 9 12.03 -6.19 -3.97
CA TYR A 9 13.12 -7.01 -4.47
C TYR A 9 14.38 -6.79 -3.62
N LEU A 10 15.17 -7.84 -3.47
CA LEU A 10 16.51 -7.73 -2.92
C LEU A 10 17.48 -7.29 -4.02
N PRO A 11 18.40 -6.35 -3.74
CA PRO A 11 19.29 -5.82 -4.76
C PRO A 11 20.26 -6.89 -5.27
N GLY A 12 20.19 -7.20 -6.57
CA GLY A 12 20.85 -8.37 -7.16
C GLY A 12 22.38 -8.30 -7.29
N GLN A 13 23.00 -7.11 -7.28
CA GLN A 13 24.37 -6.96 -7.80
C GLN A 13 25.50 -6.79 -6.75
N THR A 14 25.22 -6.68 -5.44
CA THR A 14 26.27 -6.33 -4.46
C THR A 14 26.24 -7.06 -3.12
N THR A 15 25.33 -8.01 -2.92
CA THR A 15 25.18 -8.69 -1.63
C THR A 15 25.53 -10.16 -1.73
N SER A 16 26.47 -10.60 -0.88
CA SER A 16 26.67 -12.02 -0.60
C SER A 16 25.33 -12.66 -0.14
N PRO A 17 25.15 -13.98 -0.30
CA PRO A 17 23.97 -14.68 0.22
C PRO A 17 23.73 -14.43 1.72
N GLU A 18 24.80 -14.33 2.52
CA GLU A 18 24.70 -13.96 3.94
C GLU A 18 24.09 -12.56 4.16
N ASN A 19 24.45 -11.58 3.34
CA ASN A 19 23.85 -10.23 3.40
C ASN A 19 22.39 -10.23 2.95
N THR A 20 22.02 -11.13 2.04
CA THR A 20 20.64 -11.32 1.56
C THR A 20 19.75 -11.82 2.69
N ALA A 21 20.17 -12.88 3.39
CA ALA A 21 19.44 -13.43 4.53
C ALA A 21 19.32 -12.43 5.70
N ILE A 22 20.40 -11.73 6.06
CA ILE A 22 20.38 -10.74 7.14
C ILE A 22 19.44 -9.57 6.82
N ARG A 23 19.45 -9.08 5.57
CA ARG A 23 18.52 -8.03 5.13
C ARG A 23 17.08 -8.50 5.20
N ALA A 24 16.82 -9.72 4.76
CA ALA A 24 15.48 -10.27 4.75
C ALA A 24 14.92 -10.45 6.17
N ALA A 25 15.73 -10.98 7.08
CA ALA A 25 15.37 -11.11 8.50
C ALA A 25 15.06 -9.75 9.13
N ARG A 26 15.87 -8.72 8.87
CA ARG A 26 15.64 -7.36 9.41
C ARG A 26 14.38 -6.71 8.87
N ALA A 27 14.07 -6.91 7.59
CA ALA A 27 12.86 -6.35 6.99
C ALA A 27 11.60 -7.05 7.52
N ASP A 28 11.68 -8.37 7.74
CA ASP A 28 10.62 -9.19 8.33
C ASP A 28 10.37 -8.82 9.81
N GLU A 29 11.43 -8.74 10.62
CA GLU A 29 11.35 -8.34 12.03
C GLU A 29 10.70 -6.97 12.21
N ARG A 30 10.98 -6.04 11.29
CA ARG A 30 10.41 -4.69 11.32
C ARG A 30 9.04 -4.58 10.64
N GLY A 31 8.54 -5.63 10.03
CA GLY A 31 7.24 -5.65 9.36
C GLY A 31 7.14 -4.71 8.15
N TYR A 32 8.26 -4.37 7.51
CA TYR A 32 8.25 -3.43 6.38
C TYR A 32 7.54 -3.98 5.15
N PHE A 33 7.63 -5.29 4.93
CA PHE A 33 7.16 -5.95 3.71
C PHE A 33 6.38 -7.24 4.00
N ASP A 34 5.27 -7.43 3.31
CA ASP A 34 4.50 -8.69 3.29
C ASP A 34 5.12 -9.73 2.35
N LEU A 35 5.96 -9.27 1.43
CA LEU A 35 6.59 -10.05 0.39
C LEU A 35 8.02 -9.56 0.13
N GLN A 36 8.96 -10.49 0.01
CA GLN A 36 10.36 -10.20 -0.32
C GLN A 36 10.76 -11.04 -1.53
N ALA A 37 11.31 -10.40 -2.56
CA ALA A 37 11.52 -11.01 -3.87
C ALA A 37 12.99 -11.11 -4.25
N VAL A 38 13.33 -12.15 -5.01
CA VAL A 38 14.64 -12.34 -5.65
C VAL A 38 14.41 -12.62 -7.13
N HIS A 39 15.16 -11.95 -8.00
CA HIS A 39 15.14 -12.21 -9.43
C HIS A 39 16.00 -13.42 -9.79
N ASP A 40 15.53 -14.23 -10.73
CA ASP A 40 16.38 -15.19 -11.45
C ASP A 40 17.25 -14.44 -12.48
N ASP A 41 18.35 -13.84 -12.00
CA ASP A 41 19.34 -13.12 -12.81
C ASP A 41 20.64 -13.94 -12.92
N PRO A 42 21.17 -14.21 -14.13
CA PRO A 42 22.43 -14.94 -14.31
C PRO A 42 23.66 -14.30 -13.64
N HIS A 43 23.59 -13.02 -13.27
CA HIS A 43 24.68 -12.29 -12.60
C HIS A 43 24.46 -12.12 -11.10
N GLY A 44 23.31 -12.56 -10.57
CA GLY A 44 22.96 -12.50 -9.16
C GLY A 44 23.35 -13.76 -8.37
N PRO A 45 23.05 -13.80 -7.06
CA PRO A 45 23.09 -15.05 -6.32
C PRO A 45 22.05 -16.02 -6.89
N ASP A 46 22.32 -17.33 -6.79
CA ASP A 46 21.33 -18.35 -7.16
C ASP A 46 20.00 -18.09 -6.39
N PRO A 47 18.88 -17.90 -7.09
CA PRO A 47 17.65 -17.43 -6.47
C PRO A 47 17.05 -18.47 -5.53
N TRP A 48 17.31 -19.77 -5.75
CA TRP A 48 16.80 -20.86 -4.91
C TRP A 48 17.58 -20.97 -3.61
N VAL A 49 18.91 -20.78 -3.67
CA VAL A 49 19.74 -20.68 -2.48
C VAL A 49 19.31 -19.46 -1.65
N ALA A 50 19.15 -18.30 -2.28
CA ALA A 50 18.70 -17.08 -1.62
C ALA A 50 17.32 -17.27 -0.96
N ALA A 51 16.34 -17.78 -1.69
CA ALA A 51 14.99 -18.00 -1.18
C ALA A 51 14.96 -19.00 -0.01
N THR A 52 15.74 -20.08 -0.10
CA THR A 52 15.84 -21.07 1.00
C THR A 52 16.40 -20.42 2.26
N GLN A 53 17.45 -19.61 2.14
CA GLN A 53 18.02 -18.88 3.28
C GLN A 53 17.03 -17.86 3.86
N MET A 54 16.34 -17.10 3.01
CA MET A 54 15.32 -16.16 3.44
C MET A 54 14.19 -16.85 4.19
N LEU A 55 13.65 -17.95 3.67
CA LEU A 55 12.57 -18.71 4.31
C LEU A 55 13.02 -19.29 5.66
N ALA A 56 14.29 -19.67 5.80
CA ALA A 56 14.84 -20.17 7.05
C ALA A 56 15.00 -19.09 8.15
N VAL A 57 15.09 -17.81 7.79
CA VAL A 57 15.35 -16.70 8.74
C VAL A 57 14.19 -15.71 8.87
N THR A 58 13.12 -15.88 8.10
CA THR A 58 11.91 -15.04 8.15
C THR A 58 10.73 -15.85 8.67
N ALA A 59 9.82 -15.21 9.39
CA ALA A 59 8.63 -15.81 9.94
C ALA A 59 7.33 -15.30 9.29
N GLY A 60 7.28 -14.03 8.86
CA GLY A 60 6.05 -13.38 8.39
C GLY A 60 5.98 -13.16 6.88
N SER A 61 7.07 -12.73 6.26
CA SER A 61 7.11 -12.40 4.84
C SER A 61 6.96 -13.63 3.96
N VAL A 62 6.21 -13.45 2.87
CA VAL A 62 6.29 -14.33 1.71
C VAL A 62 7.61 -14.10 0.97
N VAL A 63 8.21 -15.17 0.47
CA VAL A 63 9.39 -15.13 -0.37
C VAL A 63 9.00 -15.47 -1.80
N LEU A 64 9.28 -14.55 -2.72
CA LEU A 64 9.02 -14.70 -4.14
C LEU A 64 10.33 -14.95 -4.88
N VAL A 65 10.42 -16.07 -5.59
CA VAL A 65 11.41 -16.24 -6.65
C VAL A 65 10.76 -15.83 -7.95
N ASP A 66 11.16 -14.69 -8.48
CA ASP A 66 10.51 -14.09 -9.63
C ASP A 66 11.32 -14.28 -10.91
N ASP A 67 10.64 -14.17 -12.03
CA ASP A 67 11.27 -14.17 -13.35
C ASP A 67 11.97 -15.49 -13.74
N VAL A 68 11.42 -16.61 -13.31
CA VAL A 68 11.95 -17.93 -13.66
C VAL A 68 11.66 -18.23 -15.14
N VAL A 69 12.70 -18.28 -15.96
CA VAL A 69 12.59 -18.65 -17.38
C VAL A 69 12.86 -20.14 -17.54
N LEU A 70 11.89 -20.89 -18.08
CA LEU A 70 12.08 -22.31 -18.44
C LEU A 70 11.84 -22.50 -19.94
N THR A 71 12.73 -23.26 -20.58
CA THR A 71 12.68 -23.52 -22.02
C THR A 71 11.98 -24.83 -22.38
N ASP A 72 12.02 -25.84 -21.50
CA ASP A 72 11.41 -27.17 -21.71
C ASP A 72 11.04 -27.86 -20.37
N PRO A 73 9.75 -28.19 -20.12
CA PRO A 73 9.28 -28.93 -18.94
C PRO A 73 9.98 -30.27 -18.70
N GLU A 74 10.39 -30.96 -19.77
CA GLU A 74 11.04 -32.26 -19.68
C GLU A 74 12.56 -32.16 -19.52
N SER A 75 13.10 -30.95 -19.50
CA SER A 75 14.53 -30.74 -19.33
C SER A 75 15.01 -31.15 -17.94
N ALA A 76 16.29 -31.53 -17.87
CA ALA A 76 16.96 -31.76 -16.58
C ALA A 76 16.95 -30.50 -15.69
N GLN A 77 16.91 -29.31 -16.30
CA GLN A 77 16.82 -28.02 -15.62
C GLN A 77 15.49 -27.90 -14.86
N VAL A 78 14.35 -28.18 -15.51
CA VAL A 78 13.04 -28.13 -14.84
C VAL A 78 12.97 -29.15 -13.69
N ARG A 79 13.51 -30.36 -13.85
CA ARG A 79 13.57 -31.32 -12.73
C ARG A 79 14.42 -30.84 -11.55
N ALA A 80 15.56 -30.21 -11.82
CA ALA A 80 16.41 -29.64 -10.76
C ALA A 80 15.70 -28.48 -10.06
N TRP A 81 15.03 -27.65 -10.84
CA TRP A 81 14.23 -26.53 -10.37
C TRP A 81 13.07 -26.97 -9.47
N VAL A 82 12.27 -27.97 -9.91
CA VAL A 82 11.18 -28.56 -9.12
C VAL A 82 11.70 -29.04 -7.76
N ARG A 83 12.87 -29.70 -7.72
CA ARG A 83 13.49 -30.14 -6.46
C ARG A 83 13.97 -28.98 -5.58
N ALA A 84 14.50 -27.92 -6.17
CA ALA A 84 14.95 -26.73 -5.43
C ALA A 84 13.76 -25.98 -4.83
N ALA A 85 12.70 -25.76 -5.60
CA ALA A 85 11.46 -25.13 -5.15
C ALA A 85 10.80 -25.93 -4.02
N ALA A 86 10.73 -27.25 -4.18
CA ALA A 86 10.32 -28.17 -3.12
C ALA A 86 11.16 -27.96 -1.84
N THR A 87 12.49 -28.00 -1.95
CA THR A 87 13.37 -27.85 -0.78
C THR A 87 13.16 -26.50 -0.09
N ALA A 88 13.04 -25.40 -0.82
CA ALA A 88 12.75 -24.08 -0.26
C ALA A 88 11.39 -24.05 0.45
N ALA A 89 10.35 -24.62 -0.18
CA ALA A 89 9.00 -24.69 0.37
C ALA A 89 8.96 -25.39 1.74
N ALA A 90 9.81 -26.40 1.95
CA ALA A 90 9.93 -27.11 3.24
C ALA A 90 10.23 -26.18 4.42
N TYR A 91 10.99 -25.10 4.20
CA TYR A 91 11.29 -24.10 5.23
C TYR A 91 10.19 -23.03 5.36
N GLY A 92 9.40 -22.84 4.30
CA GLY A 92 8.50 -21.71 4.18
C GLY A 92 7.09 -21.90 4.71
N ALA A 93 6.62 -23.13 4.94
CA ALA A 93 5.25 -23.41 5.42
C ALA A 93 4.15 -22.66 4.62
N GLY A 94 4.28 -22.62 3.29
CA GLY A 94 3.31 -21.98 2.37
C GLY A 94 3.69 -20.55 1.97
N ARG A 95 4.84 -20.05 2.43
CA ARG A 95 5.32 -18.70 2.14
C ARG A 95 6.17 -18.58 0.88
N LEU A 96 6.28 -19.64 0.06
CA LEU A 96 7.02 -19.58 -1.21
C LEU A 96 6.08 -19.25 -2.37
N GLN A 97 6.45 -18.24 -3.15
CA GLN A 97 5.82 -17.93 -4.43
C GLN A 97 6.83 -18.00 -5.57
N VAL A 98 6.32 -18.31 -6.76
CA VAL A 98 7.12 -18.40 -7.99
C VAL A 98 6.49 -17.56 -9.09
N GLY A 99 7.27 -16.67 -9.69
CA GLY A 99 6.93 -15.97 -10.92
C GLY A 99 7.55 -16.67 -12.13
N LEU A 100 6.72 -17.27 -12.98
CA LEU A 100 7.12 -17.97 -14.18
C LEU A 100 7.12 -17.02 -15.38
N ARG A 101 8.18 -17.04 -16.18
CA ARG A 101 8.23 -16.36 -17.47
C ARG A 101 8.25 -17.38 -18.61
N PRO A 102 7.23 -17.40 -19.48
CA PRO A 102 7.28 -18.21 -20.70
C PRO A 102 8.49 -17.85 -21.56
N ALA A 103 9.06 -18.83 -22.26
CA ALA A 103 10.16 -18.56 -23.17
C ALA A 103 9.71 -17.57 -24.28
N PRO A 104 10.57 -16.61 -24.67
CA PRO A 104 10.23 -15.64 -25.71
C PRO A 104 9.78 -16.31 -27.00
N GLY A 105 8.70 -15.81 -27.61
CA GLY A 105 8.16 -16.33 -28.87
C GLY A 105 7.30 -17.59 -28.73
N THR A 106 7.05 -18.08 -27.52
CA THR A 106 6.10 -19.19 -27.28
C THR A 106 4.67 -18.76 -27.67
N ALA A 107 3.92 -19.65 -28.31
CA ALA A 107 2.52 -19.38 -28.63
C ALA A 107 1.67 -19.25 -27.34
N PRO A 108 0.68 -18.35 -27.27
CA PRO A 108 -0.08 -18.10 -26.05
C PRO A 108 -0.72 -19.33 -25.40
N ASP A 109 -1.30 -20.22 -26.21
CA ASP A 109 -1.98 -21.43 -25.70
C ASP A 109 -0.98 -22.48 -25.20
N ASP A 110 0.21 -22.53 -25.79
CA ASP A 110 1.30 -23.40 -25.34
C ASP A 110 1.91 -22.85 -24.04
N ALA A 111 2.06 -21.53 -23.92
CA ALA A 111 2.49 -20.88 -22.67
C ALA A 111 1.51 -21.12 -21.51
N ALA A 112 0.20 -21.04 -21.78
CA ALA A 112 -0.83 -21.35 -20.79
C ALA A 112 -0.74 -22.80 -20.29
N ARG A 113 -0.60 -23.76 -21.22
CA ARG A 113 -0.47 -25.19 -20.89
C ARG A 113 0.81 -25.49 -20.12
N TRP A 114 1.93 -24.96 -20.61
CA TRP A 114 3.24 -25.05 -19.97
C TRP A 114 3.19 -24.60 -18.50
N ALA A 115 2.56 -23.45 -18.23
CA ALA A 115 2.48 -22.91 -16.88
C ALA A 115 1.71 -23.84 -15.92
N LEU A 116 0.62 -24.45 -16.40
CA LEU A 116 -0.17 -25.43 -15.65
C LEU A 116 0.62 -26.72 -15.42
N ASP A 117 1.32 -27.22 -16.44
CA ASP A 117 2.13 -28.44 -16.35
C ASP A 117 3.27 -28.27 -15.32
N VAL A 118 3.93 -27.10 -15.27
CA VAL A 118 4.97 -26.79 -14.27
C VAL A 118 4.38 -26.76 -12.85
N ARG A 119 3.26 -26.08 -12.64
CA ARG A 119 2.56 -26.02 -11.34
C ARG A 119 2.21 -27.43 -10.87
N ASP A 120 1.62 -28.23 -11.76
CA ASP A 120 1.14 -29.57 -11.44
C ASP A 120 2.32 -30.53 -11.19
N ALA A 121 3.42 -30.40 -11.94
CA ALA A 121 4.64 -31.17 -11.71
C ALA A 121 5.28 -30.88 -10.34
N VAL A 122 5.33 -29.61 -9.89
CA VAL A 122 5.82 -29.29 -8.53
C VAL A 122 4.94 -29.92 -7.48
N ARG A 123 3.62 -29.84 -7.64
CA ARG A 123 2.64 -30.44 -6.72
C ARG A 123 2.73 -31.97 -6.71
N GLU A 124 2.98 -32.62 -7.84
CA GLU A 124 3.10 -34.09 -7.94
C GLU A 124 4.43 -34.62 -7.39
N HIS A 125 5.56 -33.98 -7.74
CA HIS A 125 6.90 -34.42 -7.31
C HIS A 125 7.03 -34.37 -5.77
N TRP A 126 6.37 -33.40 -5.14
CA TRP A 126 6.29 -33.22 -3.68
C TRP A 126 5.66 -34.41 -2.95
N VAL A 127 4.71 -35.12 -3.58
CA VAL A 127 3.99 -36.23 -2.95
C VAL A 127 4.81 -37.54 -2.99
N ARG A 128 5.72 -37.70 -3.96
CA ARG A 128 6.44 -38.97 -4.20
C ARG A 128 7.80 -39.07 -3.51
N GLU A 129 8.48 -37.95 -3.28
CA GLU A 129 9.80 -37.92 -2.63
C GLU A 129 9.80 -36.84 -1.52
N PRO A 130 9.36 -37.15 -0.29
CA PRO A 130 9.54 -36.23 0.82
C PRO A 130 11.04 -35.95 0.95
N ALA A 131 11.44 -34.71 0.71
CA ALA A 131 12.83 -34.31 0.78
C ALA A 131 13.37 -34.66 2.17
N THR A 132 14.24 -35.67 2.26
CA THR A 132 15.12 -35.85 3.42
C THR A 132 16.15 -34.75 3.34
N GLY A 133 15.83 -33.59 3.93
CA GLY A 133 16.78 -32.50 4.06
C GLY A 133 17.95 -32.86 5.00
N PHE A 134 18.95 -31.99 5.02
CA PHE A 134 20.15 -32.05 5.87
C PHE A 134 19.87 -32.17 7.40
N LEU A 135 18.61 -32.02 7.83
CA LEU A 135 18.18 -31.97 9.22
C LEU A 135 17.34 -33.18 9.69
N GLU A 136 17.16 -34.23 8.88
CA GLU A 136 16.38 -35.45 9.23
C GLU A 136 14.98 -35.18 9.85
N ARG A 137 14.39 -34.01 9.59
CA ARG A 137 13.04 -33.68 10.06
C ARG A 137 12.03 -33.93 8.94
N ALA A 138 10.99 -34.70 9.27
CA ALA A 138 9.81 -34.84 8.43
C ALA A 138 9.18 -33.45 8.23
N VAL A 139 9.17 -33.00 6.99
CA VAL A 139 8.44 -31.80 6.57
C VAL A 139 6.96 -32.16 6.52
N PRO A 140 6.05 -31.39 7.14
CA PRO A 140 4.62 -31.67 7.05
C PRO A 140 4.15 -31.73 5.59
N ALA A 141 3.31 -32.72 5.31
CA ALA A 141 2.68 -32.89 4.01
C ALA A 141 1.82 -31.66 3.67
N THR A 142 1.85 -31.29 2.39
CA THR A 142 1.18 -30.13 1.75
C THR A 142 1.74 -28.76 2.15
N VAL A 143 2.84 -28.37 1.50
CA VAL A 143 3.22 -26.95 1.41
C VAL A 143 2.69 -26.42 0.07
N ASP A 144 1.82 -25.42 0.12
CA ASP A 144 1.29 -24.75 -1.08
C ASP A 144 2.36 -23.81 -1.66
N VAL A 145 2.68 -23.98 -2.95
CA VAL A 145 3.51 -23.04 -3.70
C VAL A 145 2.57 -22.27 -4.59
N ASP A 146 2.58 -20.96 -4.45
CA ASP A 146 1.76 -20.09 -5.27
C ASP A 146 2.52 -19.70 -6.54
N PHE A 147 1.83 -19.74 -7.68
CA PHE A 147 2.43 -19.49 -8.99
C PHE A 147 1.77 -18.28 -9.65
N SER A 148 2.59 -17.43 -10.24
CA SER A 148 2.17 -16.32 -11.09
C SER A 148 2.93 -16.39 -12.41
N ALA A 149 2.37 -15.81 -13.48
CA ALA A 149 3.15 -15.56 -14.69
C ALA A 149 3.58 -14.10 -14.75
N VAL A 150 4.75 -13.83 -15.32
CA VAL A 150 5.22 -12.48 -15.60
C VAL A 150 5.40 -12.26 -17.08
N GLY A 151 5.07 -11.05 -17.54
CA GLY A 151 5.26 -10.65 -18.93
C GLY A 151 3.99 -10.05 -19.53
N ASP A 152 4.20 -9.03 -20.35
CA ASP A 152 3.17 -8.23 -20.98
C ASP A 152 2.84 -8.67 -22.41
N ASP A 153 3.60 -9.62 -22.95
CA ASP A 153 3.33 -10.22 -24.25
C ASP A 153 2.18 -11.23 -24.17
N ALA A 154 1.69 -11.65 -25.34
CA ALA A 154 0.54 -12.56 -25.42
C ALA A 154 0.80 -13.90 -24.69
N ALA A 155 2.06 -14.35 -24.60
CA ALA A 155 2.44 -15.56 -23.88
C ALA A 155 2.35 -15.38 -22.36
N GLY A 156 2.93 -14.31 -21.82
CA GLY A 156 2.88 -13.98 -20.39
C GLY A 156 1.46 -13.75 -19.90
N LEU A 157 0.65 -13.03 -20.68
CA LEU A 157 -0.77 -12.80 -20.37
C LEU A 157 -1.56 -14.12 -20.35
N ALA A 158 -1.35 -15.00 -21.33
CA ALA A 158 -2.03 -16.30 -21.40
C ALA A 158 -1.65 -17.23 -20.24
N ALA A 159 -0.37 -17.28 -19.89
CA ALA A 159 0.10 -18.02 -18.72
C ALA A 159 -0.47 -17.45 -17.41
N GLY A 160 -0.54 -16.12 -17.29
CA GLY A 160 -1.07 -15.45 -16.10
C GLY A 160 -2.55 -15.71 -15.88
N VAL A 161 -3.34 -15.68 -16.95
CA VAL A 161 -4.76 -16.06 -16.92
C VAL A 161 -4.93 -17.53 -16.52
N ALA A 162 -4.10 -18.44 -17.06
CA ALA A 162 -4.18 -19.86 -16.73
C ALA A 162 -3.85 -20.15 -15.25
N LEU A 163 -2.88 -19.44 -14.69
CA LEU A 163 -2.50 -19.55 -13.28
C LEU A 163 -3.42 -18.78 -12.32
N GLY A 164 -4.24 -17.86 -12.84
CA GLY A 164 -5.04 -16.94 -12.01
C GLY A 164 -4.21 -15.89 -11.27
N ALA A 165 -2.97 -15.66 -11.70
CA ALA A 165 -2.08 -14.66 -11.14
C ALA A 165 -1.06 -14.17 -12.19
N TRP A 166 -0.95 -12.85 -12.33
CA TRP A 166 -0.12 -12.19 -13.33
C TRP A 166 0.67 -11.04 -12.73
N GLY A 167 1.89 -10.82 -13.23
CA GLY A 167 2.79 -9.75 -12.82
C GLY A 167 3.30 -8.92 -13.99
N THR A 168 3.38 -7.61 -13.78
CA THR A 168 3.98 -6.64 -14.71
C THR A 168 4.91 -5.66 -13.98
N SER A 169 5.56 -4.75 -14.71
CA SER A 169 6.50 -3.78 -14.16
C SER A 169 6.39 -2.41 -14.82
N THR A 170 6.65 -1.34 -14.06
CA THR A 170 6.79 0.04 -14.55
C THR A 170 8.15 0.34 -15.16
N ARG A 171 9.09 -0.62 -15.15
CA ARG A 171 10.42 -0.46 -15.76
C ARG A 171 10.30 -0.03 -17.23
N ASP A 172 10.91 1.10 -17.55
CA ASP A 172 10.95 1.71 -18.89
C ASP A 172 9.56 1.95 -19.51
N ARG A 173 8.52 2.13 -18.66
CA ARG A 173 7.12 2.20 -19.08
C ARG A 173 6.34 3.27 -18.35
N ASP A 174 5.33 3.80 -19.03
CA ASP A 174 4.37 4.76 -18.48
C ASP A 174 3.04 4.09 -18.08
N ALA A 175 2.16 4.86 -17.45
CA ALA A 175 0.84 4.39 -17.04
C ALA A 175 -0.03 3.86 -18.20
N ALA A 176 0.06 4.49 -19.38
CA ALA A 176 -0.69 4.06 -20.57
C ALA A 176 -0.24 2.67 -21.05
N SER A 177 1.07 2.40 -21.00
CA SER A 177 1.63 1.09 -21.32
C SER A 177 1.18 0.01 -20.33
N ILE A 178 1.04 0.34 -19.04
CA ILE A 178 0.50 -0.59 -18.03
C ILE A 178 -0.98 -0.86 -18.30
N ALA A 179 -1.77 0.18 -18.57
CA ALA A 179 -3.20 0.06 -18.88
C ALA A 179 -3.44 -0.86 -20.10
N SER A 180 -2.59 -0.73 -21.13
CA SER A 180 -2.64 -1.59 -22.33
C SER A 180 -2.43 -3.07 -21.99
N SER A 181 -1.45 -3.41 -21.14
CA SER A 181 -1.25 -4.79 -20.68
C SER A 181 -2.43 -5.34 -19.92
N VAL A 182 -3.03 -4.54 -19.02
CA VAL A 182 -4.21 -4.95 -18.26
C VAL A 182 -5.39 -5.19 -19.19
N ALA A 183 -5.57 -4.34 -20.22
CA ALA A 183 -6.58 -4.55 -21.25
C ALA A 183 -6.37 -5.88 -21.99
N GLY A 184 -5.11 -6.18 -22.38
CA GLY A 184 -4.76 -7.46 -23.00
C GLY A 184 -5.02 -8.67 -22.10
N LEU A 185 -4.70 -8.56 -20.80
CA LEU A 185 -5.03 -9.59 -19.79
C LEU A 185 -6.54 -9.85 -19.73
N VAL A 186 -7.33 -8.77 -19.67
CA VAL A 186 -8.79 -8.82 -19.58
C VAL A 186 -9.40 -9.41 -20.84
N GLU A 187 -8.93 -9.03 -22.02
CA GLU A 187 -9.36 -9.60 -23.30
C GLU A 187 -9.08 -11.10 -23.34
N ARG A 188 -7.86 -11.50 -22.99
CA ARG A 188 -7.46 -12.92 -22.94
C ARG A 188 -8.31 -13.72 -21.96
N ALA A 189 -8.51 -13.22 -20.74
CA ALA A 189 -9.33 -13.88 -19.73
C ALA A 189 -10.77 -14.13 -20.23
N ARG A 190 -11.40 -13.10 -20.82
CA ARG A 190 -12.73 -13.22 -21.41
C ARG A 190 -12.78 -14.21 -22.57
N ALA A 191 -11.77 -14.21 -23.45
CA ALA A 191 -11.70 -15.11 -24.58
C ALA A 191 -11.67 -16.60 -24.18
N VAL A 192 -11.11 -16.91 -23.01
CA VAL A 192 -11.04 -18.29 -22.46
C VAL A 192 -12.07 -18.55 -21.36
N GLY A 193 -13.01 -17.64 -21.14
CA GLY A 193 -14.10 -17.81 -20.17
C GLY A 193 -13.71 -17.67 -18.70
N VAL A 194 -12.57 -17.05 -18.39
CA VAL A 194 -12.13 -16.74 -17.03
C VAL A 194 -12.61 -15.33 -16.67
N ASP A 195 -13.19 -15.17 -15.47
CA ASP A 195 -13.52 -13.85 -14.95
C ASP A 195 -12.23 -13.07 -14.65
N PRO A 196 -11.95 -11.94 -15.34
CA PRO A 196 -10.75 -11.16 -15.10
C PRO A 196 -10.59 -10.71 -13.65
N ALA A 197 -11.68 -10.53 -12.90
CA ALA A 197 -11.61 -10.11 -11.49
C ALA A 197 -10.98 -11.18 -10.57
N THR A 198 -10.91 -12.44 -11.03
CA THR A 198 -10.30 -13.54 -10.28
C THR A 198 -8.80 -13.66 -10.48
N VAL A 199 -8.24 -12.98 -11.48
CA VAL A 199 -6.80 -12.99 -11.76
C VAL A 199 -6.12 -11.98 -10.84
N ARG A 200 -5.29 -12.47 -9.91
CA ARG A 200 -4.48 -11.61 -9.04
C ARG A 200 -3.41 -10.88 -9.83
N ARG A 201 -3.11 -9.65 -9.45
CA ARG A 201 -2.25 -8.75 -10.20
C ARG A 201 -1.17 -8.16 -9.30
N ARG A 202 0.07 -8.35 -9.73
CA ARG A 202 1.25 -7.79 -9.09
C ARG A 202 1.89 -6.72 -9.97
N LEU A 203 2.22 -5.57 -9.38
CA LEU A 203 2.96 -4.50 -10.03
C LEU A 203 4.37 -4.38 -9.42
N GLY A 204 5.38 -4.68 -10.21
CA GLY A 204 6.76 -4.30 -9.92
C GLY A 204 6.96 -2.81 -10.20
N VAL A 205 7.48 -2.05 -9.22
CA VAL A 205 7.65 -0.60 -9.36
C VAL A 205 9.12 -0.21 -9.39
N VAL A 206 9.46 0.56 -10.42
CA VAL A 206 10.74 1.17 -10.70
C VAL A 206 10.49 2.64 -10.98
N GLY A 207 11.36 3.50 -10.46
CA GLY A 207 11.30 4.94 -10.64
C GLY A 207 12.44 5.66 -9.93
N VAL A 208 12.37 6.98 -9.85
CA VAL A 208 13.39 7.82 -9.20
C VAL A 208 12.72 8.78 -8.22
N PHE A 209 13.24 8.87 -7.00
CA PHE A 209 12.80 9.91 -6.07
C PHE A 209 13.59 11.20 -6.30
N SER A 210 12.88 12.31 -6.43
CA SER A 210 13.49 13.64 -6.59
C SER A 210 12.60 14.69 -5.93
N SER A 211 13.10 15.92 -5.79
CA SER A 211 12.33 17.02 -5.22
C SER A 211 11.28 17.60 -6.18
N SER A 212 11.45 17.38 -7.49
CA SER A 212 10.63 17.89 -8.58
C SER A 212 9.96 16.75 -9.34
N SER A 213 8.72 16.95 -9.76
CA SER A 213 7.98 15.99 -10.58
C SER A 213 8.44 16.05 -12.04
N GLU A 214 9.03 14.97 -12.53
CA GLU A 214 9.69 14.87 -13.84
C GLU A 214 9.32 13.57 -14.56
N GLY A 215 8.02 13.36 -14.78
CA GLY A 215 7.48 12.18 -15.46
C GLY A 215 7.01 11.09 -14.50
N PHE A 216 6.52 9.98 -15.06
CA PHE A 216 5.87 8.90 -14.30
C PHE A 216 6.85 8.21 -13.33
N LEU A 217 6.49 8.16 -12.05
CA LEU A 217 7.30 7.67 -10.93
C LEU A 217 8.69 8.31 -10.84
N HIS A 218 8.79 9.56 -11.30
CA HIS A 218 9.99 10.37 -11.15
C HIS A 218 9.63 11.67 -10.44
N GLY A 219 9.90 11.72 -9.14
CA GLY A 219 9.46 12.83 -8.31
C GLY A 219 9.35 12.53 -6.82
N PRO A 220 8.72 13.44 -6.06
CA PRO A 220 8.60 13.31 -4.62
C PRO A 220 7.64 12.17 -4.23
N PRO A 221 7.73 11.64 -2.99
CA PRO A 221 6.88 10.53 -2.54
C PRO A 221 5.37 10.75 -2.71
N ARG A 222 4.88 11.98 -2.57
CA ARG A 222 3.46 12.31 -2.80
C ARG A 222 2.99 11.96 -4.23
N GLN A 223 3.85 12.18 -5.22
CA GLN A 223 3.53 11.87 -6.62
C GLN A 223 3.47 10.35 -6.81
N TRP A 224 4.46 9.63 -6.27
CA TRP A 224 4.47 8.17 -6.28
C TRP A 224 3.20 7.57 -5.68
N VAL A 225 2.74 8.09 -4.54
CA VAL A 225 1.48 7.64 -3.93
C VAL A 225 0.30 7.86 -4.87
N ALA A 226 0.15 9.06 -5.43
CA ALA A 226 -0.96 9.38 -6.33
C ALA A 226 -0.98 8.49 -7.58
N GLU A 227 0.17 8.32 -8.22
CA GLU A 227 0.32 7.53 -9.45
C GLU A 227 0.13 6.04 -9.20
N LEU A 228 0.71 5.49 -8.13
CA LEU A 228 0.54 4.08 -7.80
C LEU A 228 -0.87 3.77 -7.30
N LEU A 229 -1.51 4.67 -6.54
CA LEU A 229 -2.87 4.49 -6.08
C LEU A 229 -3.87 4.47 -7.24
N ALA A 230 -3.66 5.33 -8.25
CA ALA A 230 -4.43 5.30 -9.48
C ALA A 230 -4.34 3.92 -10.16
N LEU A 231 -3.13 3.39 -10.37
CA LEU A 231 -2.96 2.06 -10.95
C LEU A 231 -3.61 0.97 -10.10
N VAL A 232 -3.38 1.00 -8.78
CA VAL A 232 -3.90 -0.01 -7.85
C VAL A 232 -5.42 -0.05 -7.85
N ARG A 233 -6.09 1.10 -7.85
CA ARG A 233 -7.56 1.20 -7.83
C ARG A 233 -8.19 0.94 -9.20
N GLU A 234 -7.61 1.47 -10.27
CA GLU A 234 -8.19 1.37 -11.61
C GLU A 234 -8.01 -0.03 -12.21
N PHE A 235 -6.88 -0.68 -11.91
CA PHE A 235 -6.50 -1.95 -12.51
C PHE A 235 -6.46 -3.11 -11.51
N ASP A 236 -6.99 -2.91 -10.30
CA ASP A 236 -7.13 -3.94 -9.27
C ASP A 236 -5.80 -4.67 -8.97
N PHE A 237 -4.69 -3.94 -8.83
CA PHE A 237 -3.43 -4.52 -8.35
C PHE A 237 -3.54 -4.84 -6.85
N ASP A 238 -3.30 -6.10 -6.48
CA ASP A 238 -3.34 -6.54 -5.07
C ASP A 238 -1.97 -6.60 -4.42
N THR A 239 -0.90 -6.51 -5.21
CA THR A 239 0.48 -6.56 -4.71
C THR A 239 1.35 -5.53 -5.44
N VAL A 240 2.07 -4.70 -4.69
CA VAL A 240 3.08 -3.75 -5.21
C VAL A 240 4.44 -4.15 -4.67
N VAL A 241 5.44 -4.32 -5.55
CA VAL A 241 6.80 -4.72 -5.18
C VAL A 241 7.80 -3.71 -5.71
N VAL A 242 8.50 -3.00 -4.82
CA VAL A 242 9.54 -2.03 -5.23
C VAL A 242 10.83 -2.73 -5.61
N ASP A 243 11.47 -2.31 -6.71
CA ASP A 243 12.81 -2.78 -7.06
C ASP A 243 13.87 -1.72 -6.69
N PRO A 244 14.56 -1.88 -5.54
CA PRO A 244 15.52 -0.90 -5.06
C PRO A 244 16.84 -0.88 -5.84
N ALA A 245 17.11 -1.86 -6.71
CA ALA A 245 18.30 -1.83 -7.57
C ALA A 245 18.09 -0.96 -8.82
N ALA A 246 16.83 -0.77 -9.22
CA ALA A 246 16.46 0.08 -10.34
C ALA A 246 16.01 1.49 -9.91
N THR A 247 15.68 1.69 -8.63
CA THR A 247 15.69 3.01 -7.99
C THR A 247 17.12 3.33 -7.52
N ASP A 248 17.48 4.59 -7.28
CA ASP A 248 18.81 4.91 -6.75
C ASP A 248 19.13 4.11 -5.44
N ARG A 249 20.41 3.86 -5.17
CA ARG A 249 20.84 3.00 -4.05
C ARG A 249 20.42 3.49 -2.63
N TYR A 250 19.81 4.67 -2.51
CA TYR A 250 19.33 5.26 -1.27
C TYR A 250 17.80 5.40 -1.20
N SER A 251 17.04 4.91 -2.19
CA SER A 251 15.60 5.20 -2.34
C SER A 251 14.60 4.18 -1.79
N ALA A 252 15.05 3.06 -1.20
CA ALA A 252 14.14 2.19 -0.46
C ALA A 252 13.52 2.91 0.77
N MET A 253 14.24 3.87 1.37
CA MET A 253 13.79 4.56 2.57
C MET A 253 12.58 5.48 2.33
N PRO A 254 12.56 6.38 1.32
CA PRO A 254 11.34 7.13 0.96
C PRO A 254 10.15 6.22 0.66
N PHE A 255 10.37 5.10 -0.04
CA PHE A 255 9.29 4.15 -0.31
C PHE A 255 8.75 3.53 0.98
N ILE A 256 9.61 2.99 1.85
CA ILE A 256 9.22 2.36 3.12
C ILE A 256 8.59 3.38 4.09
N ALA A 257 9.14 4.58 4.19
CA ALA A 257 8.75 5.56 5.18
C ALA A 257 7.52 6.39 4.79
N GLN A 258 7.26 6.57 3.49
CA GLN A 258 6.22 7.48 3.01
C GLN A 258 5.25 6.80 2.03
N VAL A 259 5.75 6.10 1.01
CA VAL A 259 4.88 5.56 -0.06
C VAL A 259 4.10 4.32 0.40
N ALA A 260 4.78 3.34 0.98
CA ALA A 260 4.16 2.08 1.40
C ALA A 260 3.08 2.26 2.49
N PRO A 261 3.31 3.06 3.57
CA PRO A 261 2.27 3.33 4.55
C PRO A 261 1.06 4.04 3.92
N ALA A 262 1.30 5.07 3.09
CA ALA A 262 0.23 5.82 2.43
C ALA A 262 -0.59 4.94 1.47
N LEU A 263 0.05 4.07 0.68
CA LEU A 263 -0.67 3.13 -0.19
C LEU A 263 -1.49 2.10 0.60
N ARG A 264 -0.96 1.60 1.74
CA ARG A 264 -1.70 0.66 2.60
C ARG A 264 -2.92 1.33 3.22
N ALA A 265 -2.77 2.55 3.75
CA ALA A 265 -3.87 3.33 4.30
C ALA A 265 -4.96 3.55 3.24
N ALA A 266 -4.58 4.08 2.08
CA ALA A 266 -5.51 4.38 0.99
C ALA A 266 -6.23 3.14 0.38
N THR A 267 -5.75 1.92 0.60
CA THR A 267 -6.34 0.68 0.06
C THR A 267 -7.03 -0.23 1.07
N ARG A 268 -6.68 -0.14 2.36
CA ARG A 268 -7.44 -0.80 3.44
C ARG A 268 -8.88 -0.28 3.52
N TRP A 269 -9.07 0.96 3.13
CA TRP A 269 -10.34 1.66 3.27
C TRP A 269 -11.36 1.45 2.14
N SER A 270 -10.91 1.03 0.96
CA SER A 270 -11.81 0.60 -0.13
C SER A 270 -12.65 -0.65 0.20
N ARG A 271 -12.49 -1.24 1.40
CA ARG A 271 -13.20 -2.43 1.89
C ARG A 271 -14.32 -2.20 2.89
N ARG A 272 -14.43 -1.02 3.50
CA ARG A 272 -15.48 -0.72 4.49
C ARG A 272 -16.82 -0.27 3.87
N ALA A 273 -17.04 -0.55 2.58
CA ALA A 273 -18.34 -0.41 1.92
C ALA A 273 -19.38 -1.35 2.56
N GLY A 274 -19.97 -0.89 3.65
CA GLY A 274 -20.85 -1.65 4.55
C GLY A 274 -21.09 -0.92 5.87
N VAL A 275 -20.20 0.00 6.26
CA VAL A 275 -20.52 1.07 7.21
C VAL A 275 -21.21 2.17 6.42
N ALA A 276 -22.41 2.59 6.85
CA ALA A 276 -23.04 3.77 6.26
C ALA A 276 -22.04 4.93 6.37
N PRO A 277 -21.84 5.73 5.29
CA PRO A 277 -20.95 6.87 5.36
C PRO A 277 -21.31 7.70 6.59
N PRO A 278 -20.31 8.17 7.37
CA PRO A 278 -20.60 9.00 8.53
C PRO A 278 -21.51 10.15 8.09
N VAL A 279 -22.51 10.50 8.91
CA VAL A 279 -23.35 11.67 8.63
C VAL A 279 -22.44 12.87 8.73
N ILE A 280 -21.96 13.38 7.60
CA ILE A 280 -21.10 14.56 7.55
C ILE A 280 -21.99 15.79 7.74
N GLU A 281 -21.81 16.44 8.88
CA GLU A 281 -22.66 17.52 9.33
C GLU A 281 -22.23 18.85 8.69
N ARG A 282 -23.13 19.44 7.90
CA ARG A 282 -22.86 20.66 7.11
C ARG A 282 -23.63 21.88 7.61
N ALA A 283 -24.46 21.72 8.64
CA ALA A 283 -25.45 22.71 9.08
C ALA A 283 -25.13 23.37 10.43
N GLY A 284 -24.04 22.99 11.11
CA GLY A 284 -23.61 23.52 12.40
C GLY A 284 -24.33 22.96 13.64
N SER A 285 -25.01 21.83 13.51
CA SER A 285 -25.66 21.09 14.58
C SER A 285 -24.72 20.36 15.55
N TRP A 286 -23.44 20.19 15.21
CA TRP A 286 -22.39 19.66 16.10
C TRP A 286 -21.68 20.75 16.92
N GLY A 287 -22.04 22.03 16.75
CA GLY A 287 -21.49 23.15 17.49
C GLY A 287 -20.63 24.08 16.64
N ASP A 288 -19.66 24.76 17.27
CA ASP A 288 -18.71 25.63 16.61
C ASP A 288 -17.40 24.88 16.27
N ALA A 289 -16.68 25.35 15.24
CA ALA A 289 -15.39 24.81 14.82
C ALA A 289 -14.29 25.26 15.80
N GLY A 290 -14.40 24.82 17.06
CA GLY A 290 -13.52 25.14 18.18
C GLY A 290 -13.47 26.64 18.50
N GLY A 291 -14.64 27.23 18.76
CA GLY A 291 -14.83 28.65 19.07
C GLY A 291 -15.21 29.51 17.86
N LEU A 292 -15.27 28.92 16.67
CA LEU A 292 -15.66 29.60 15.43
C LEU A 292 -17.03 29.10 14.93
N PRO A 293 -18.13 29.87 15.02
CA PRO A 293 -19.47 29.37 14.72
C PRO A 293 -19.60 28.84 13.27
N VAL A 294 -20.08 27.59 13.12
CA VAL A 294 -20.25 26.96 11.79
C VAL A 294 -21.30 27.69 10.95
N ALA A 295 -22.34 28.23 11.58
CA ALA A 295 -23.38 29.02 10.91
C ALA A 295 -22.86 30.33 10.27
N GLU A 296 -21.66 30.79 10.65
CA GLU A 296 -21.02 31.98 10.10
C GLU A 296 -20.10 31.67 8.92
N ARG A 297 -19.96 30.39 8.54
CA ARG A 297 -19.14 29.98 7.38
C ARG A 297 -19.68 30.61 6.08
N PRO A 298 -18.83 31.31 5.30
CA PRO A 298 -19.20 31.78 3.97
C PRO A 298 -19.68 30.65 3.05
N GLY A 299 -20.66 30.93 2.19
CA GLY A 299 -21.09 29.98 1.16
C GLY A 299 -20.13 29.97 -0.04
N ALA A 300 -19.99 28.81 -0.68
CA ALA A 300 -19.15 28.67 -1.86
C ALA A 300 -19.66 29.56 -3.01
N PRO A 301 -18.77 30.23 -3.76
CA PRO A 301 -19.19 31.02 -4.92
C PRO A 301 -19.72 30.08 -6.01
N ALA A 302 -20.80 30.49 -6.70
CA ALA A 302 -21.33 29.74 -7.82
C ALA A 302 -20.43 29.93 -9.06
N ILE A 303 -19.79 28.85 -9.53
CA ILE A 303 -18.92 28.86 -10.71
C ILE A 303 -19.60 28.08 -11.83
N ALA A 304 -19.67 28.70 -13.02
CA ALA A 304 -20.34 28.10 -14.16
C ALA A 304 -19.57 26.86 -14.69
N PRO A 305 -20.19 25.68 -14.84
CA PRO A 305 -19.49 24.44 -15.20
C PRO A 305 -18.72 24.47 -16.52
N GLN A 306 -19.07 25.39 -17.43
CA GLN A 306 -18.35 25.55 -18.69
C GLN A 306 -16.93 26.09 -18.51
N ARG A 307 -16.59 26.62 -17.33
CA ARG A 307 -15.25 27.11 -16.98
C ARG A 307 -14.32 25.99 -16.47
N PHE A 308 -14.85 24.80 -16.19
CA PHE A 308 -14.08 23.71 -15.60
C PHE A 308 -13.15 23.06 -16.62
N VAL A 309 -11.94 22.70 -16.17
CA VAL A 309 -10.92 22.04 -16.98
C VAL A 309 -10.66 20.61 -16.48
N PRO A 310 -10.26 19.66 -17.35
CA PRO A 310 -10.04 18.26 -16.96
C PRO A 310 -9.02 18.06 -15.84
N MET A 311 -7.94 18.87 -15.81
CA MET A 311 -6.94 18.81 -14.74
C MET A 311 -7.52 19.24 -13.39
N GLY A 312 -8.28 20.33 -13.37
CA GLY A 312 -8.94 20.81 -12.16
C GLY A 312 -9.96 19.82 -11.59
N GLU A 313 -10.63 19.04 -12.43
CA GLU A 313 -11.47 17.91 -11.98
C GLU A 313 -10.65 16.81 -11.28
N GLN A 314 -9.40 16.59 -11.72
CA GLN A 314 -8.48 15.67 -11.05
C GLN A 314 -8.01 16.23 -9.70
N ASN A 315 -7.67 17.51 -9.62
CA ASN A 315 -7.31 18.19 -8.38
C ASN A 315 -8.45 18.11 -7.34
N ALA A 316 -9.69 18.40 -7.74
CA ALA A 316 -10.85 18.31 -6.86
C ALA A 316 -11.13 16.87 -6.38
N ARG A 317 -10.88 15.86 -7.23
CA ARG A 317 -10.97 14.44 -6.81
C ARG A 317 -9.84 14.06 -5.86
N TRP A 318 -8.64 14.58 -6.08
CA TRP A 318 -7.48 14.34 -5.23
C TRP A 318 -7.69 14.87 -3.81
N LEU A 319 -8.15 16.13 -3.67
CA LEU A 319 -8.45 16.72 -2.36
C LEU A 319 -9.46 15.86 -1.58
N ARG A 320 -10.60 15.52 -2.21
CA ARG A 320 -11.58 14.62 -1.59
C ARG A 320 -10.98 13.27 -1.18
N SER A 321 -10.07 12.71 -1.99
CA SER A 321 -9.44 11.44 -1.65
C SER A 321 -8.46 11.53 -0.47
N LEU A 322 -7.77 12.67 -0.32
CA LEU A 322 -6.94 12.95 0.86
C LEU A 322 -7.80 13.20 2.09
N HIS A 323 -8.91 13.92 1.96
CA HIS A 323 -9.82 14.18 3.07
C HIS A 323 -10.44 12.89 3.55
N GLU A 324 -10.93 12.05 2.64
CA GLU A 324 -11.43 10.72 3.00
C GLU A 324 -10.35 9.94 3.76
N HIS A 325 -9.10 10.03 3.31
CA HIS A 325 -7.99 9.40 4.01
C HIS A 325 -7.83 9.94 5.45
N LEU A 326 -7.89 11.25 5.66
CA LEU A 326 -7.80 11.85 7.00
C LEU A 326 -8.98 11.45 7.90
N ARG A 327 -10.21 11.42 7.37
CA ARG A 327 -11.39 10.98 8.11
C ARG A 327 -11.24 9.55 8.60
N GLU A 328 -10.74 8.68 7.73
CA GLU A 328 -10.61 7.26 8.02
C GLU A 328 -9.44 7.00 8.99
N ALA A 329 -8.33 7.74 8.91
CA ALA A 329 -7.21 7.66 9.87
C ALA A 329 -7.67 8.02 11.27
N LEU A 330 -8.47 9.09 11.40
CA LEU A 330 -9.02 9.52 12.68
C LEU A 330 -10.00 8.49 13.26
N ALA A 331 -10.83 7.87 12.42
CA ALA A 331 -11.71 6.78 12.85
C ALA A 331 -10.93 5.55 13.36
N ASP A 332 -9.80 5.21 12.73
CA ASP A 332 -8.95 4.09 13.16
C ASP A 332 -8.19 4.41 14.46
N ILE A 333 -7.74 5.66 14.66
CA ILE A 333 -7.21 6.12 15.96
C ILE A 333 -8.28 5.96 17.04
N ARG A 334 -9.52 6.40 16.80
CA ARG A 334 -10.63 6.23 17.76
C ARG A 334 -10.90 4.77 18.10
N ALA A 335 -10.90 3.88 17.11
CA ALA A 335 -11.09 2.46 17.32
C ALA A 335 -9.95 1.87 18.17
N THR A 336 -8.71 2.31 17.91
CA THR A 336 -7.54 1.90 18.69
C THR A 336 -7.61 2.39 20.13
N VAL A 337 -8.00 3.65 20.35
CA VAL A 337 -8.24 4.20 21.70
C VAL A 337 -9.29 3.37 22.44
N ALA A 338 -10.42 3.06 21.80
CA ALA A 338 -11.48 2.25 22.39
C ALA A 338 -11.00 0.83 22.74
N ALA A 339 -10.22 0.19 21.88
CA ALA A 339 -9.65 -1.13 22.12
C ALA A 339 -8.65 -1.12 23.29
N VAL A 340 -7.77 -0.11 23.34
CA VAL A 340 -6.80 0.08 24.44
C VAL A 340 -7.52 0.29 25.78
N ILE A 341 -8.59 1.10 25.81
CA ILE A 341 -9.44 1.30 27.00
C ILE A 341 -10.15 0.01 27.42
N ALA A 342 -10.69 -0.74 26.45
CA ALA A 342 -11.36 -2.02 26.72
C ALA A 342 -10.37 -3.12 27.19
N GLY A 343 -9.05 -2.87 27.10
CA GLY A 343 -8.03 -3.87 27.36
C GLY A 343 -7.98 -4.96 26.29
N GLU A 344 -8.56 -4.71 25.12
CA GLU A 344 -8.56 -5.61 23.98
C GLU A 344 -7.29 -5.37 23.16
N VAL A 345 -6.43 -6.39 23.08
CA VAL A 345 -5.23 -6.36 22.24
C VAL A 345 -5.57 -7.10 20.96
N ALA A 346 -5.25 -6.53 19.79
CA ALA A 346 -5.40 -7.22 18.52
C ALA A 346 -4.76 -8.63 18.60
N PRO A 347 -5.46 -9.70 18.18
CA PRO A 347 -5.11 -11.08 18.53
C PRO A 347 -3.79 -11.61 17.94
N GLU A 348 -3.02 -10.78 17.26
CA GLU A 348 -1.83 -11.17 16.49
C GLU A 348 -0.52 -11.16 17.30
N ARG A 349 -0.50 -10.66 18.56
CA ARG A 349 0.78 -10.51 19.32
C ARG A 349 0.79 -10.99 20.79
N ALA A 350 -0.13 -11.83 21.22
CA ALA A 350 -0.29 -12.13 22.66
C ALA A 350 -0.01 -13.59 23.09
N ARG A 351 1.27 -13.93 23.35
CA ARG A 351 1.73 -15.07 24.20
C ARG A 351 3.08 -14.64 24.79
N ALA A 352 3.39 -14.42 26.07
CA ALA A 352 2.84 -14.71 27.40
C ALA A 352 3.17 -13.50 28.35
N SER A 353 2.74 -13.50 29.63
CA SER A 353 2.80 -12.38 30.63
C SER A 353 1.96 -11.12 30.30
N VAL A 354 0.84 -11.35 29.62
CA VAL A 354 0.40 -10.56 28.45
C VAL A 354 -0.26 -9.21 28.72
N ASN A 355 -1.09 -9.03 29.76
CA ASN A 355 -2.01 -7.88 29.76
C ASN A 355 -1.33 -6.52 30.00
N GLU A 356 -0.31 -6.46 30.87
CA GLU A 356 0.38 -5.20 31.14
C GLU A 356 1.34 -4.82 30.01
N ALA A 357 2.16 -5.78 29.57
CA ALA A 357 3.06 -5.58 28.42
C ALA A 357 2.28 -5.27 27.13
N ALA A 358 1.14 -5.92 26.89
CA ALA A 358 0.32 -5.65 25.72
C ALA A 358 -0.42 -4.31 25.79
N ARG A 359 -0.77 -3.81 26.99
CA ARG A 359 -1.25 -2.44 27.17
C ARG A 359 -0.15 -1.42 26.87
N VAL A 360 1.07 -1.63 27.36
CA VAL A 360 2.21 -0.75 27.07
C VAL A 360 2.53 -0.74 25.57
N VAL A 361 2.52 -1.90 24.91
CA VAL A 361 2.69 -2.00 23.45
C VAL A 361 1.55 -1.31 22.70
N GLY A 362 0.28 -1.55 23.09
CA GLY A 362 -0.88 -0.90 22.47
C GLY A 362 -0.90 0.62 22.65
N ARG A 363 -0.39 1.15 23.77
CA ARG A 363 -0.19 2.59 23.97
C ARG A 363 0.91 3.16 23.08
N GLY A 364 2.00 2.41 22.89
CA GLY A 364 3.09 2.80 21.98
C GLY A 364 2.61 2.86 20.52
N ASP A 365 1.82 1.89 20.10
CA ASP A 365 1.18 1.88 18.78
C ASP A 365 0.21 3.07 18.63
N LEU A 366 -0.66 3.31 19.61
CA LEU A 366 -1.57 4.47 19.60
C LEU A 366 -0.81 5.81 19.50
N ALA A 367 0.23 6.01 20.31
CA ALA A 367 1.02 7.24 20.28
C ALA A 367 1.72 7.44 18.94
N HIS A 368 2.20 6.34 18.33
CA HIS A 368 2.80 6.38 17.00
C HIS A 368 1.79 6.81 15.93
N GLU A 369 0.60 6.19 15.91
CA GLU A 369 -0.46 6.51 14.95
C GLU A 369 -0.93 7.96 15.07
N CYS A 370 -1.13 8.45 16.31
CA CYS A 370 -1.50 9.85 16.52
C CYS A 370 -0.42 10.82 16.02
N VAL A 371 0.87 10.52 16.22
CA VAL A 371 1.97 11.37 15.72
C VAL A 371 2.04 11.37 14.20
N LEU A 372 1.82 10.22 13.55
CA LEU A 372 1.78 10.15 12.09
C LEU A 372 0.62 10.97 11.53
N PHE A 373 -0.56 10.83 12.12
CA PHE A 373 -1.75 11.58 11.74
C PHE A 373 -1.58 13.09 11.93
N SER A 374 -1.07 13.56 13.08
CA SER A 374 -0.81 14.98 13.31
C SER A 374 0.11 15.58 12.24
N ARG A 375 1.19 14.86 11.89
CA ARG A 375 2.15 15.31 10.87
C ARG A 375 1.55 15.36 9.46
N GLU A 376 0.71 14.39 9.13
CA GLU A 376 0.02 14.37 7.84
C GLU A 376 -0.96 15.53 7.72
N LEU A 377 -1.75 15.78 8.77
CA LEU A 377 -2.72 16.86 8.82
C LEU A 377 -2.05 18.25 8.81
N GLU A 378 -0.95 18.43 9.56
CA GLU A 378 -0.13 19.64 9.50
C GLU A 378 0.46 19.88 8.11
N GLY A 379 0.94 18.83 7.44
CA GLY A 379 1.49 18.93 6.10
C GLY A 379 0.43 19.31 5.06
N HIS A 380 -0.78 18.74 5.20
CA HIS A 380 -1.94 19.04 4.38
C HIS A 380 -2.39 20.51 4.53
N HIS A 381 -2.73 20.94 5.74
CA HIS A 381 -3.14 22.32 6.00
C HIS A 381 -2.04 23.33 5.67
N GLY A 382 -0.77 22.99 5.97
CA GLY A 382 0.37 23.83 5.62
C GLY A 382 0.51 24.02 4.11
N SER A 383 0.26 22.98 3.31
CA SER A 383 0.25 23.07 1.85
C SER A 383 -0.91 23.93 1.34
N GLU A 384 -2.07 23.82 1.96
CA GLU A 384 -3.25 24.63 1.61
C GLU A 384 -3.03 26.11 1.85
N ASP A 385 -2.59 26.46 3.06
CA ASP A 385 -2.37 27.85 3.46
C ASP A 385 -1.30 28.52 2.62
N THR A 386 -0.21 27.81 2.33
CA THR A 386 0.99 28.41 1.70
C THR A 386 0.97 28.35 0.17
N GLN A 387 0.26 27.39 -0.42
CA GLN A 387 0.29 27.16 -1.87
C GLN A 387 -1.12 27.19 -2.48
N MET A 388 -2.04 26.37 -1.96
CA MET A 388 -3.35 26.16 -2.60
C MET A 388 -4.23 27.41 -2.52
N PHE A 389 -4.46 27.97 -1.33
CA PHE A 389 -5.34 29.11 -1.14
C PHE A 389 -4.87 30.36 -1.90
N PRO A 390 -3.57 30.75 -1.88
CA PRO A 390 -3.09 31.85 -2.71
C PRO A 390 -3.37 31.65 -4.20
N MET A 391 -3.17 30.43 -4.70
CA MET A 391 -3.40 30.11 -6.10
C MET A 391 -4.89 30.11 -6.45
N LEU A 392 -5.77 29.54 -5.61
CA LEU A 392 -7.22 29.56 -5.83
C LEU A 392 -7.76 31.00 -5.80
N ARG A 393 -7.29 31.86 -4.90
CA ARG A 393 -7.66 33.29 -4.86
C ARG A 393 -7.22 34.04 -6.13
N ALA A 394 -6.11 33.63 -6.74
CA ALA A 394 -5.64 34.24 -7.99
C ALA A 394 -6.54 33.86 -9.19
N VAL A 395 -7.07 32.62 -9.21
CA VAL A 395 -7.93 32.12 -10.30
C VAL A 395 -9.39 32.53 -10.11
N GLU A 396 -9.90 32.53 -8.88
CA GLU A 396 -11.27 32.93 -8.55
C GLU A 396 -11.27 33.76 -7.25
N PRO A 397 -11.15 35.10 -7.33
CA PRO A 397 -11.10 35.97 -6.15
C PRO A 397 -12.30 35.84 -5.22
N ALA A 398 -13.45 35.37 -5.72
CA ALA A 398 -14.67 35.17 -4.93
C ALA A 398 -14.52 34.10 -3.83
N VAL A 399 -13.51 33.22 -3.89
CA VAL A 399 -13.24 32.22 -2.83
C VAL A 399 -12.53 32.78 -1.60
N ALA A 400 -12.07 34.04 -1.66
CA ALA A 400 -11.27 34.63 -0.58
C ALA A 400 -11.92 34.50 0.82
N PRO A 401 -13.21 34.86 1.03
CA PRO A 401 -13.84 34.70 2.34
C PRO A 401 -13.83 33.26 2.85
N GLY A 402 -14.07 32.28 1.96
CA GLY A 402 -14.08 30.86 2.31
C GLY A 402 -12.69 30.38 2.75
N THR A 403 -11.66 30.69 1.95
CA THR A 403 -10.26 30.33 2.27
C THR A 403 -9.69 31.06 3.50
N GLU A 404 -10.11 32.30 3.78
CA GLU A 404 -9.74 33.00 5.02
C GLU A 404 -10.37 32.33 6.25
N ARG A 405 -11.63 31.88 6.11
CA ARG A 405 -12.30 31.10 7.14
C ARG A 405 -11.62 29.75 7.37
N LEU A 406 -11.24 29.04 6.30
CA LEU A 406 -10.53 27.76 6.41
C LEU A 406 -9.17 27.91 7.13
N ALA A 407 -8.37 28.91 6.74
CA ALA A 407 -7.10 29.21 7.43
C ALA A 407 -7.30 29.53 8.93
N ALA A 408 -8.40 30.22 9.28
CA ALA A 408 -8.73 30.45 10.70
C ALA A 408 -9.09 29.14 11.43
N GLU A 409 -9.81 28.22 10.78
CA GLU A 409 -10.09 26.89 11.33
C GLU A 409 -8.82 26.01 11.43
N HIS A 410 -7.83 26.16 10.52
CA HIS A 410 -6.54 25.48 10.63
C HIS A 410 -5.80 25.83 11.92
N HIS A 411 -5.84 27.10 12.35
CA HIS A 411 -5.24 27.51 13.62
C HIS A 411 -5.90 26.83 14.83
N VAL A 412 -7.23 26.71 14.82
CA VAL A 412 -7.97 25.99 15.87
C VAL A 412 -7.59 24.51 15.88
N ILE A 413 -7.50 23.88 14.71
CA ILE A 413 -7.08 22.49 14.59
C ILE A 413 -5.64 22.30 15.07
N ALA A 414 -4.72 23.21 14.72
CA ALA A 414 -3.34 23.17 15.20
C ALA A 414 -3.26 23.24 16.74
N GLU A 415 -4.01 24.13 17.37
CA GLU A 415 -4.09 24.20 18.84
C GLU A 415 -4.65 22.90 19.47
N ALA A 416 -5.60 22.25 18.79
CA ALA A 416 -6.12 20.95 19.21
C ALA A 416 -5.06 19.83 19.05
N LEU A 417 -4.27 19.82 17.97
CA LEU A 417 -3.17 18.87 17.79
C LEU A 417 -2.06 19.09 18.83
N GLU A 418 -1.72 20.33 19.18
CA GLU A 418 -0.80 20.61 20.29
C GLU A 418 -1.34 20.11 21.64
N HIS A 419 -2.67 20.15 21.84
CA HIS A 419 -3.30 19.54 23.00
C HIS A 419 -3.11 18.02 23.00
N LEU A 420 -3.38 17.37 21.87
CA LEU A 420 -3.17 15.93 21.71
C LEU A 420 -1.71 15.54 22.01
N ASP A 421 -0.73 16.28 21.51
CA ASP A 421 0.69 16.04 21.79
C ASP A 421 1.00 16.07 23.29
N ARG A 422 0.42 17.01 24.05
CA ARG A 422 0.57 17.05 25.51
C ARG A 422 -0.05 15.82 26.18
N LEU A 423 -1.19 15.33 25.69
CA LEU A 423 -1.82 14.10 26.17
C LEU A 423 -0.97 12.86 25.85
N LEU A 424 -0.39 12.79 24.66
CA LEU A 424 0.50 11.69 24.25
C LEU A 424 1.79 11.67 25.06
N VAL A 425 2.41 12.82 25.32
CA VAL A 425 3.58 12.92 26.20
C VAL A 425 3.24 12.41 27.60
N ARG A 426 2.09 12.80 28.17
CA ARG A 426 1.61 12.29 29.46
C ARG A 426 1.40 10.78 29.42
N LEU A 427 0.75 10.26 28.37
CA LEU A 427 0.53 8.82 28.17
C LEU A 427 1.84 8.02 28.15
N MET A 428 2.92 8.60 27.63
CA MET A 428 4.24 7.95 27.55
C MET A 428 5.05 8.00 28.85
N HIS A 429 4.72 8.88 29.80
CA HIS A 429 5.52 9.11 31.02
C HIS A 429 4.87 8.63 32.32
N ASP A 430 3.56 8.33 32.36
CA ASP A 430 2.85 7.86 33.56
C ASP A 430 2.44 6.38 33.50
N GLU A 431 2.83 5.59 34.51
CA GLU A 431 2.59 4.15 34.59
C GLU A 431 1.14 3.78 34.95
N SER A 432 0.32 4.72 35.41
CA SER A 432 -1.10 4.47 35.66
C SER A 432 -1.91 5.75 35.49
N ASP A 433 -2.77 5.81 34.47
CA ASP A 433 -4.10 6.39 34.64
C ASP A 433 -4.97 6.16 33.40
N ASP A 434 -5.99 5.32 33.56
CA ASP A 434 -7.13 5.21 32.64
C ASP A 434 -7.77 6.60 32.39
N ALA A 435 -7.52 7.57 33.26
CA ALA A 435 -7.93 8.97 33.09
C ALA A 435 -7.29 9.63 31.85
N VAL A 436 -5.99 9.44 31.56
CA VAL A 436 -5.35 10.04 30.37
C VAL A 436 -5.91 9.41 29.09
N LEU A 437 -6.15 8.10 29.09
CA LEU A 437 -6.80 7.42 27.97
C LEU A 437 -8.25 7.90 27.78
N GLY A 438 -8.97 8.15 28.88
CA GLY A 438 -10.29 8.79 28.85
C GLY A 438 -10.23 10.20 28.26
N GLU A 439 -9.27 11.03 28.67
CA GLU A 439 -9.04 12.36 28.10
C GLU A 439 -8.76 12.30 26.59
N ILE A 440 -7.95 11.33 26.14
CA ILE A 440 -7.67 11.12 24.71
C ILE A 440 -8.93 10.66 23.96
N ALA A 441 -9.75 9.79 24.56
CA ALA A 441 -10.99 9.33 23.94
C ALA A 441 -12.02 10.46 23.78
N ASP A 442 -12.19 11.27 24.83
CA ASP A 442 -13.07 12.43 24.81
C ASP A 442 -12.59 13.48 23.80
N PHE A 443 -11.28 13.75 23.79
CA PHE A 443 -10.65 14.62 22.80
C PHE A 443 -10.91 14.10 21.37
N ALA A 444 -10.61 12.83 21.09
CA ALA A 444 -10.76 12.26 19.76
C ALA A 444 -12.22 12.29 19.27
N ALA A 445 -13.18 12.19 20.19
CA ALA A 445 -14.59 12.25 19.84
C ALA A 445 -15.07 13.66 19.43
N VAL A 446 -14.56 14.70 20.10
CA VAL A 446 -14.83 16.10 19.75
C VAL A 446 -14.07 16.49 18.49
N PHE A 447 -12.79 16.12 18.42
CA PHE A 447 -11.91 16.43 17.31
C PHE A 447 -12.39 15.80 15.99
N GLU A 448 -12.96 14.57 16.02
CA GLU A 448 -13.57 13.97 14.83
C GLU A 448 -14.74 14.80 14.29
N GLN A 449 -15.62 15.29 15.16
CA GLN A 449 -16.75 16.12 14.71
C GLN A 449 -16.23 17.42 14.08
N GLN A 450 -15.24 18.05 14.72
CA GLN A 450 -14.63 19.29 14.24
C GLN A 450 -13.92 19.09 12.90
N LEU A 451 -13.05 18.09 12.78
CA LEU A 451 -12.29 17.84 11.56
C LEU A 451 -13.19 17.38 10.42
N ASN A 452 -14.15 16.47 10.66
CA ASN A 452 -15.07 16.05 9.61
C ASN A 452 -15.91 17.21 9.06
N SER A 453 -16.37 18.10 9.96
CA SER A 453 -17.09 19.32 9.59
C SER A 453 -16.21 20.30 8.80
N HIS A 454 -14.95 20.46 9.23
CA HIS A 454 -13.95 21.28 8.54
C HIS A 454 -13.66 20.78 7.12
N LEU A 455 -13.24 19.52 6.98
CA LEU A 455 -12.91 18.91 5.68
C LEU A 455 -14.10 18.93 4.71
N ALA A 456 -15.32 18.78 5.22
CA ALA A 456 -16.52 18.84 4.39
C ALA A 456 -16.83 20.25 3.90
N TYR A 457 -16.63 21.24 4.77
CA TYR A 457 -16.75 22.63 4.40
C TYR A 457 -15.71 23.01 3.35
N GLU A 458 -14.48 22.57 3.52
CA GLU A 458 -13.42 22.78 2.54
C GLU A 458 -13.75 22.19 1.16
N GLU A 459 -14.20 20.93 1.11
CA GLU A 459 -14.63 20.29 -0.12
C GLU A 459 -15.70 21.11 -0.85
N ASP A 460 -16.68 21.64 -0.11
CA ASP A 460 -17.75 22.45 -0.66
C ASP A 460 -17.27 23.81 -1.15
N GLN A 461 -16.37 24.46 -0.40
CA GLN A 461 -15.83 25.77 -0.76
C GLN A 461 -14.90 25.72 -1.95
N LEU A 462 -14.06 24.69 -2.05
CA LEU A 462 -12.91 24.71 -2.96
C LEU A 462 -13.14 23.89 -4.23
N SER A 463 -14.01 22.86 -4.22
CA SER A 463 -14.11 21.91 -5.33
C SER A 463 -14.31 22.59 -6.69
N ASP A 464 -15.17 23.61 -6.78
CA ASP A 464 -15.42 24.29 -8.05
C ASP A 464 -14.29 25.24 -8.47
N ALA A 465 -13.59 25.86 -7.50
CA ALA A 465 -12.44 26.71 -7.80
C ALA A 465 -11.22 25.88 -8.23
N MET A 466 -11.00 24.72 -7.60
CA MET A 466 -9.98 23.76 -8.03
C MET A 466 -10.20 23.29 -9.46
N ARG A 467 -11.46 23.16 -9.89
CA ARG A 467 -11.83 22.80 -11.27
C ARG A 467 -11.45 23.85 -12.31
N LEU A 468 -11.04 25.05 -11.91
CA LEU A 468 -10.54 26.09 -12.81
C LEU A 468 -9.02 26.01 -13.06
N VAL A 469 -8.31 25.19 -12.28
CA VAL A 469 -6.85 25.18 -12.26
C VAL A 469 -6.30 24.20 -13.30
N GLU A 470 -5.45 24.69 -14.20
CA GLU A 470 -4.84 23.88 -15.27
C GLU A 470 -3.56 23.14 -14.85
N GLN A 471 -3.00 23.46 -13.68
CA GLN A 471 -1.79 22.85 -13.12
C GLN A 471 -2.17 21.85 -12.00
N VAL A 472 -1.29 20.87 -11.75
CA VAL A 472 -1.43 19.95 -10.62
C VAL A 472 -1.17 20.72 -9.33
N LEU A 473 -2.04 20.52 -8.33
CA LEU A 473 -1.96 21.11 -7.00
C LEU A 473 -1.12 20.27 -6.02
#